data_AF-A0A0F3PK92-F1
#
_entry.id   AF-A0A0F3PK92-F1
#
_cell.length_a   1.000
_cell.length_b   1.000
_cell.length_c   1.000
_cell.angle_alpha   90.00
_cell.angle_beta   90.00
_cell.angle_gamma   90.00
#
_symmetry.space_group_name_H-M   'P 1'
#
loop_
_entity.id
_entity.type
_entity.pdbx_description
1 polymer ?
#
loop_
_entity_poly.entity_id
_entity_poly.type
_entity_poly.pdbx_seq_one_letter_code
_entity_poly.pdbx_strand_id
1 'polypeptide(L)'
;MDYSPAFSKIRDFSIRESNGETKAVYPYLKDGKSVKLESHKFDWNTPDPRIGFKDNMLVAMEGSVGYGIGGARVELEIGYERFKTKGIRDSGSKEDEADTVYLLAKELAYDVVTGQTDKLTAALAKTSGKDIVQFAKAVGVSHPSIDGKVCVTKSGTNNTSNYGAYAATTPASKTSDGNTSLCGGKGGSSSGGGSSAQVLKDFVKSTLLGDGSKNWPTSTGGATTPETNDNAKAVAGDLVALNSDEKTIVAGLLAKTIEGGEVVEIRAVSSTSVMVNACYDLLSEGLGVVPYACVGLGGNFVGVVDGIHYTNHL
;
A
#
# COMPACT_ATOMS: atom_id res chain seq x y z
N MET A 1 -44.83 -0.97 14.10
CA MET A 1 -44.49 -2.35 13.74
C MET A 1 -43.16 -2.21 13.04
N ASP A 2 -42.07 -2.78 13.55
CA ASP A 2 -40.79 -2.76 12.82
C ASP A 2 -40.95 -3.64 11.58
N TYR A 3 -40.74 -3.05 10.41
CA TYR A 3 -40.90 -3.72 9.12
C TYR A 3 -39.64 -4.44 8.64
N SER A 4 -38.59 -4.49 9.47
CA SER A 4 -37.30 -5.07 9.09
C SER A 4 -37.10 -6.50 9.62
N PRO A 5 -37.34 -7.55 8.81
CA PRO A 5 -36.81 -8.90 9.07
C PRO A 5 -35.36 -9.05 8.57
N ALA A 6 -34.68 -7.96 8.23
CA ALA A 6 -33.40 -7.99 7.52
C ALA A 6 -32.24 -8.01 8.51
N PHE A 7 -31.71 -9.21 8.79
CA PHE A 7 -30.37 -9.33 9.34
C PHE A 7 -29.35 -8.87 8.29
N SER A 8 -28.89 -7.64 8.39
CA SER A 8 -27.83 -7.12 7.53
C SER A 8 -26.54 -7.92 7.71
N LYS A 9 -25.92 -8.28 6.60
CA LYS A 9 -24.60 -8.94 6.57
C LYS A 9 -23.71 -8.20 5.59
N ILE A 10 -22.55 -7.78 6.06
CA ILE A 10 -21.50 -7.21 5.21
C ILE A 10 -20.56 -8.33 4.80
N ARG A 11 -20.41 -8.51 3.49
CA ARG A 11 -19.54 -9.52 2.87
C ARG A 11 -18.66 -8.85 1.84
N ASP A 12 -17.52 -9.48 1.59
CA ASP A 12 -16.62 -9.14 0.48
C ASP A 12 -16.21 -7.66 0.47
N PHE A 13 -15.92 -7.15 1.67
CA PHE A 13 -15.45 -5.79 1.88
C PHE A 13 -13.99 -5.65 1.44
N SER A 14 -13.71 -4.60 0.67
CA SER A 14 -12.37 -4.27 0.16
C SER A 14 -12.11 -2.78 0.33
N ILE A 15 -10.85 -2.41 0.51
CA ILE A 15 -10.40 -1.01 0.62
C ILE A 15 -9.36 -0.69 -0.42
N ARG A 16 -9.41 0.55 -0.90
CA ARG A 16 -8.48 1.12 -1.88
C ARG A 16 -8.55 2.64 -1.81
N GLU A 17 -7.46 3.29 -2.20
CA GLU A 17 -7.46 4.73 -2.45
C GLU A 17 -8.41 5.08 -3.60
N SER A 18 -9.02 6.27 -3.51
CA SER A 18 -9.98 6.76 -4.51
C SER A 18 -9.33 7.05 -5.88
N ASN A 19 -8.03 7.34 -5.90
CA ASN A 19 -7.23 7.53 -7.11
C ASN A 19 -6.90 6.21 -7.84
N GLY A 20 -7.14 5.05 -7.20
CA GLY A 20 -6.84 3.73 -7.77
C GLY A 20 -5.36 3.33 -7.75
N GLU A 21 -4.51 4.01 -6.97
CA GLU A 21 -3.07 3.71 -6.90
C GLU A 21 -2.76 2.48 -6.04
N THR A 22 -3.65 2.11 -5.11
CA THR A 22 -3.49 0.92 -4.28
C THR A 22 -3.39 -0.34 -5.13
N LYS A 23 -2.27 -1.07 -5.00
CA LYS A 23 -2.04 -2.35 -5.67
C LYS A 23 -2.40 -3.55 -4.79
N ALA A 24 -2.20 -3.43 -3.49
CA ALA A 24 -2.53 -4.47 -2.52
C ALA A 24 -2.73 -3.88 -1.12
N VAL A 25 -3.52 -4.58 -0.32
CA VAL A 25 -3.78 -4.27 1.09
C VAL A 25 -3.01 -5.25 1.96
N TYR A 26 -2.22 -4.76 2.92
CA TYR A 26 -1.44 -5.61 3.83
C TYR A 26 -1.88 -5.39 5.28
N PRO A 27 -2.24 -6.46 6.02
CA PRO A 27 -2.67 -6.33 7.40
C PRO A 27 -1.49 -6.13 8.35
N TYR A 28 -1.73 -5.46 9.47
CA TYR A 28 -0.73 -5.28 10.53
C TYR A 28 -0.43 -6.60 11.26
N LEU A 29 0.83 -6.81 11.65
CA LEU A 29 1.31 -7.94 12.44
C LEU A 29 1.19 -7.60 13.94
N LYS A 30 0.32 -8.34 14.64
CA LYS A 30 0.07 -8.21 16.08
C LYS A 30 1.34 -8.41 16.93
N ASP A 31 1.74 -7.34 17.64
CA ASP A 31 2.85 -7.37 18.63
C ASP A 31 2.41 -7.02 20.06
N GLY A 32 1.10 -6.76 20.30
CA GLY A 32 0.57 -6.43 21.63
C GLY A 32 1.08 -5.10 22.23
N LYS A 33 1.65 -4.22 21.40
CA LYS A 33 2.16 -2.88 21.77
C LYS A 33 1.46 -1.80 20.94
N SER A 34 1.64 -0.52 21.32
CA SER A 34 1.12 0.61 20.54
C SER A 34 1.51 0.48 19.07
N VAL A 35 0.56 0.73 18.16
CA VAL A 35 0.76 0.63 16.71
C VAL A 35 1.97 1.48 16.31
N LYS A 36 3.03 0.81 15.87
CA LYS A 36 4.19 1.45 15.23
C LYS A 36 4.06 1.22 13.75
N LEU A 37 3.95 2.30 12.99
CA LEU A 37 3.88 2.29 11.55
C LEU A 37 5.30 2.09 10.98
N GLU A 38 5.79 0.87 11.11
CA GLU A 38 7.08 0.44 10.59
C GLU A 38 6.82 -0.68 9.57
N SER A 39 7.57 -0.70 8.48
CA SER A 39 7.31 -1.59 7.34
C SER A 39 7.29 -3.07 7.70
N HIS A 40 8.18 -3.52 8.59
CA HIS A 40 8.26 -4.89 9.07
C HIS A 40 7.13 -5.30 10.02
N LYS A 41 6.25 -4.36 10.39
CA LYS A 41 5.04 -4.63 11.19
C LYS A 41 3.82 -4.91 10.32
N PHE A 42 3.96 -5.00 9.00
CA PHE A 42 2.89 -5.42 8.10
C PHE A 42 3.17 -6.82 7.55
N ASP A 43 2.12 -7.61 7.34
CA ASP A 43 2.20 -8.96 6.81
C ASP A 43 2.28 -8.91 5.28
N TRP A 44 3.47 -8.65 4.76
CA TRP A 44 3.74 -8.60 3.31
C TRP A 44 3.54 -9.94 2.58
N ASN A 45 3.33 -11.04 3.31
CA ASN A 45 3.11 -12.37 2.73
C ASN A 45 1.63 -12.67 2.48
N THR A 46 0.73 -11.89 3.08
CA THR A 46 -0.73 -12.09 2.98
C THR A 46 -1.40 -10.85 2.40
N PRO A 47 -1.16 -10.53 1.09
CA PRO A 47 -1.84 -9.43 0.44
C PRO A 47 -3.35 -9.68 0.33
N ASP A 48 -4.11 -8.60 0.35
CA ASP A 48 -5.57 -8.55 0.18
C ASP A 48 -6.32 -9.51 1.11
N PRO A 49 -6.13 -9.38 2.44
CA PRO A 49 -6.82 -10.25 3.39
C PRO A 49 -8.34 -10.03 3.33
N ARG A 50 -9.09 -11.09 3.59
CA ARG A 50 -10.55 -10.97 3.70
C ARG A 50 -10.92 -10.20 4.97
N ILE A 51 -11.40 -8.98 4.80
CA ILE A 51 -11.90 -8.14 5.91
C ILE A 51 -13.33 -8.58 6.22
N GLY A 52 -13.51 -9.20 7.39
CA GLY A 52 -14.80 -9.68 7.87
C GLY A 52 -15.36 -8.81 8.99
N PHE A 53 -16.67 -8.86 9.20
CA PHE A 53 -17.33 -8.20 10.32
C PHE A 53 -18.17 -9.19 11.13
N LYS A 54 -18.30 -8.94 12.44
CA LYS A 54 -19.18 -9.66 13.36
C LYS A 54 -20.62 -9.31 13.03
N ASP A 55 -21.46 -10.33 12.96
CA ASP A 55 -22.91 -10.15 12.94
C ASP A 55 -23.27 -9.51 14.29
N ASN A 56 -23.86 -8.31 14.26
CA ASN A 56 -24.11 -7.55 15.49
C ASN A 56 -25.62 -7.42 15.70
N MET A 57 -26.18 -8.27 16.55
CA MET A 57 -27.61 -8.25 16.88
C MET A 57 -27.95 -7.26 18.02
N LEU A 58 -26.94 -6.74 18.74
CA LEU A 58 -27.12 -5.99 20.00
C LEU A 58 -27.09 -4.45 19.84
N VAL A 59 -26.66 -3.91 18.70
CA VAL A 59 -26.58 -2.46 18.44
C VAL A 59 -27.26 -2.14 17.10
N ALA A 60 -28.51 -2.57 16.99
CA ALA A 60 -29.45 -2.15 15.96
C ALA A 60 -30.49 -1.25 16.64
N MET A 61 -30.63 -0.02 16.19
CA MET A 61 -31.70 0.88 16.62
C MET A 61 -32.53 1.23 15.41
N GLU A 62 -33.81 0.93 15.45
CA GLU A 62 -34.79 1.28 14.43
C GLU A 62 -35.86 2.15 15.06
N GLY A 63 -36.26 3.20 14.36
CA GLY A 63 -37.31 4.08 14.79
C GLY A 63 -38.12 4.51 13.57
N SER A 64 -39.45 4.51 13.72
CA SER A 64 -40.34 5.01 12.70
C SER A 64 -41.19 6.17 13.21
N VAL A 65 -41.46 7.12 12.33
CA VAL A 65 -42.39 8.23 12.57
C VAL A 65 -43.28 8.40 11.35
N GLY A 66 -44.57 8.57 11.55
CA GLY A 66 -45.51 8.59 10.45
C GLY A 66 -46.84 9.26 10.76
N TYR A 67 -47.65 9.39 9.70
CA TYR A 67 -49.00 9.94 9.75
C TYR A 67 -49.99 8.92 9.20
N GLY A 68 -51.06 8.67 9.94
CA GLY A 68 -52.19 7.84 9.52
C GLY A 68 -53.39 8.70 9.12
N ILE A 69 -54.02 8.39 7.99
CA ILE A 69 -55.26 9.03 7.52
C ILE A 69 -56.21 7.94 7.04
N GLY A 70 -57.24 7.65 7.82
CA GLY A 70 -58.17 6.54 7.55
C GLY A 70 -57.46 5.20 7.57
N GLY A 71 -57.57 4.43 6.48
CA GLY A 71 -56.84 3.17 6.28
C GLY A 71 -55.42 3.35 5.72
N ALA A 72 -55.00 4.55 5.32
CA ALA A 72 -53.66 4.79 4.79
C ALA A 72 -52.69 5.25 5.89
N ARG A 73 -51.43 4.82 5.82
CA ARG A 73 -50.35 5.26 6.72
C ARG A 73 -49.10 5.53 5.89
N VAL A 74 -48.38 6.61 6.22
CA VAL A 74 -47.06 6.89 5.66
C VAL A 74 -46.07 6.97 6.82
N GLU A 75 -45.00 6.17 6.77
CA GLU A 75 -44.01 6.02 7.82
C GLU A 75 -42.60 6.29 7.25
N LEU A 76 -41.82 7.13 7.94
CA LEU A 76 -40.39 7.27 7.75
C LEU A 76 -39.69 6.42 8.79
N GLU A 77 -38.89 5.47 8.34
CA GLU A 77 -38.07 4.58 9.15
C GLU A 77 -36.61 4.97 9.04
N ILE A 78 -35.93 5.00 10.19
CA ILE A 78 -34.50 5.20 10.28
C ILE A 78 -33.94 4.06 11.12
N GLY A 79 -33.01 3.29 10.53
CA GLY A 79 -32.27 2.24 11.21
C GLY A 79 -30.80 2.60 11.30
N TYR A 80 -30.16 2.19 12.40
CA TYR A 80 -28.71 2.26 12.57
C TYR A 80 -28.22 0.92 13.09
N GLU A 81 -27.27 0.34 12.37
CA GLU A 81 -26.59 -0.90 12.75
C GLU A 81 -25.08 -0.69 12.73
N ARG A 82 -24.37 -1.27 13.71
CA ARG A 82 -22.91 -1.22 13.80
C ARG A 82 -22.33 -2.62 13.73
N PHE A 83 -21.31 -2.87 12.91
CA PHE A 83 -20.64 -4.16 12.74
C PHE A 83 -19.16 -4.03 13.12
N LYS A 84 -18.72 -4.73 14.18
CA LYS A 84 -17.31 -4.74 14.59
C LYS A 84 -16.48 -5.61 13.65
N THR A 85 -15.25 -5.23 13.36
CA THR A 85 -14.34 -6.03 12.51
C THR A 85 -14.00 -7.37 13.16
N LYS A 86 -13.89 -8.44 12.37
CA LYS A 86 -13.38 -9.76 12.77
C LYS A 86 -11.86 -9.79 12.63
N GLY A 87 -11.17 -10.42 13.56
CA GLY A 87 -9.73 -10.68 13.44
C GLY A 87 -9.44 -11.60 12.25
N ILE A 88 -8.36 -11.33 11.53
CA ILE A 88 -7.90 -12.14 10.39
C ILE A 88 -7.44 -13.53 10.84
N ARG A 89 -6.94 -13.65 12.08
CA ARG A 89 -6.37 -14.87 12.68
C ARG A 89 -7.32 -15.49 13.71
N ASP A 90 -8.58 -15.69 13.34
CA ASP A 90 -9.66 -16.10 14.24
C ASP A 90 -9.46 -17.53 14.81
N SER A 91 -8.69 -17.65 15.89
CA SER A 91 -8.58 -18.84 16.73
C SER A 91 -9.46 -18.69 17.98
N GLY A 92 -10.78 -18.61 17.81
CA GLY A 92 -11.78 -19.12 18.76
C GLY A 92 -11.80 -18.65 20.22
N SER A 93 -10.95 -17.74 20.69
CA SER A 93 -10.91 -17.35 22.10
C SER A 93 -10.80 -15.84 22.28
N LYS A 94 -11.80 -15.29 22.99
CA LYS A 94 -11.90 -13.99 23.66
C LYS A 94 -11.39 -12.79 22.86
N GLU A 95 -12.35 -11.97 22.43
CA GLU A 95 -12.27 -10.55 22.07
C GLU A 95 -10.88 -9.89 22.16
N ASP A 96 -9.96 -10.34 21.33
CA ASP A 96 -8.77 -9.56 21.03
C ASP A 96 -9.23 -8.52 20.02
N GLU A 97 -8.94 -7.24 20.31
CA GLU A 97 -9.01 -6.17 19.32
C GLU A 97 -8.34 -6.69 18.04
N ALA A 98 -9.12 -6.77 16.96
CA ALA A 98 -8.66 -7.30 15.70
C ALA A 98 -7.46 -6.50 15.18
N ASP A 99 -6.62 -7.10 14.33
CA ASP A 99 -5.69 -6.35 13.48
C ASP A 99 -6.54 -5.49 12.52
N THR A 100 -6.95 -4.31 13.00
CA THR A 100 -7.83 -3.36 12.30
C THR A 100 -7.05 -2.43 11.39
N VAL A 101 -5.71 -2.51 11.42
CA VAL A 101 -4.80 -1.61 10.71
C VAL A 101 -4.33 -2.27 9.42
N TYR A 102 -4.45 -1.54 8.32
CA TYR A 102 -4.15 -1.99 6.97
C TYR A 102 -3.27 -0.97 6.26
N LEU A 103 -2.19 -1.43 5.64
CA LEU A 103 -1.38 -0.64 4.72
C LEU A 103 -1.93 -0.78 3.30
N LEU A 104 -2.22 0.34 2.66
CA LEU A 104 -2.52 0.42 1.24
C LEU A 104 -1.20 0.62 0.48
N ALA A 105 -0.63 -0.47 -0.01
CA ALA A 105 0.64 -0.42 -0.73
C ALA A 105 0.44 -0.05 -2.20
N LYS A 106 1.35 0.78 -2.70
CA LYS A 106 1.40 1.22 -4.09
C LYS A 106 2.41 0.39 -4.90
N GLU A 107 2.65 0.79 -6.14
CA GLU A 107 3.32 0.01 -7.17
C GLU A 107 4.76 -0.39 -6.81
N LEU A 108 5.61 0.55 -6.38
CA LEU A 108 7.01 0.28 -6.05
C LEU A 108 7.16 -0.68 -4.87
N ALA A 109 6.41 -0.44 -3.77
CA ALA A 109 6.44 -1.31 -2.60
C ALA A 109 5.96 -2.73 -2.95
N TYR A 110 4.85 -2.83 -3.70
CA TYR A 110 4.29 -4.09 -4.14
C TYR A 110 5.24 -4.88 -5.07
N ASP A 111 5.80 -4.22 -6.08
CA ASP A 111 6.65 -4.87 -7.08
C ASP A 111 7.98 -5.35 -6.51
N VAL A 112 8.55 -4.65 -5.51
CA VAL A 112 9.75 -5.11 -4.80
C VAL A 112 9.49 -6.42 -4.04
N VAL A 113 8.43 -6.45 -3.23
CA VAL A 113 8.11 -7.63 -2.39
C VAL A 113 7.74 -8.83 -3.24
N THR A 114 6.97 -8.61 -4.32
CA THR A 114 6.54 -9.68 -5.23
C THR A 114 7.60 -10.06 -6.27
N GLY A 115 8.71 -9.33 -6.34
CA GLY A 115 9.82 -9.62 -7.25
C GLY A 115 9.52 -9.35 -8.72
N GLN A 116 8.65 -8.38 -9.03
CA GLN A 116 8.25 -8.02 -10.40
C GLN A 116 9.27 -7.08 -11.04
N THR A 117 10.46 -7.57 -11.41
CA THR A 117 11.58 -6.74 -11.89
C THR A 117 11.21 -5.80 -13.04
N ASP A 118 10.45 -6.26 -14.04
CA ASP A 118 10.09 -5.44 -15.20
C ASP A 118 9.10 -4.31 -14.84
N LYS A 119 8.12 -4.62 -13.97
CA LYS A 119 7.15 -3.62 -13.50
C LYS A 119 7.82 -2.61 -12.57
N LEU A 120 8.66 -3.09 -11.65
CA LEU A 120 9.48 -2.24 -10.79
C LEU A 120 10.38 -1.31 -11.59
N THR A 121 11.03 -1.83 -12.65
CA THR A 121 11.85 -1.01 -13.56
C THR A 121 11.02 0.09 -14.21
N ALA A 122 9.84 -0.25 -14.73
CA ALA A 122 8.95 0.72 -15.38
C ALA A 122 8.43 1.78 -14.39
N ALA A 123 8.12 1.40 -13.16
CA ALA A 123 7.69 2.31 -12.10
C ALA A 123 8.83 3.23 -11.64
N LEU A 124 10.01 2.67 -11.34
CA LEU A 124 11.21 3.44 -10.97
C LEU A 124 11.66 4.42 -12.07
N ALA A 125 11.51 4.03 -13.35
CA ALA A 125 11.84 4.91 -14.47
C ALA A 125 10.92 6.14 -14.57
N LYS A 126 9.69 6.06 -14.03
CA LYS A 126 8.76 7.20 -13.93
C LYS A 126 8.97 8.03 -12.67
N THR A 127 9.63 7.47 -11.66
CA THR A 127 9.97 8.17 -10.43
C THR A 127 11.02 9.24 -10.68
N SER A 128 10.83 10.43 -10.09
CA SER A 128 11.77 11.52 -10.25
C SER A 128 13.12 11.18 -9.62
N GLY A 129 14.22 11.66 -10.21
CA GLY A 129 15.55 11.46 -9.64
C GLY A 129 15.68 11.99 -8.20
N LYS A 130 14.89 13.03 -7.87
CA LYS A 130 14.86 13.64 -6.53
C LYS A 130 14.36 12.66 -5.48
N ASP A 131 13.28 11.94 -5.79
CA ASP A 131 12.69 10.97 -4.87
C ASP A 131 13.60 9.75 -4.70
N ILE A 132 14.33 9.37 -5.77
CA ILE A 132 15.34 8.31 -5.71
C ILE A 132 16.53 8.71 -4.84
N VAL A 133 17.00 9.96 -4.93
CA VAL A 133 18.04 10.49 -4.04
C VAL A 133 17.57 10.46 -2.58
N GLN A 134 16.32 10.84 -2.31
CA GLN A 134 15.75 10.79 -0.97
C GLN A 134 15.63 9.36 -0.43
N PHE A 135 15.13 8.44 -1.25
CA PHE A 135 15.06 7.02 -0.94
C PHE A 135 16.44 6.44 -0.61
N ALA A 136 17.43 6.64 -1.48
CA ALA A 136 18.80 6.16 -1.28
C ALA A 136 19.42 6.72 0.01
N LYS A 137 19.17 8.00 0.32
CA LYS A 137 19.61 8.61 1.58
C LYS A 137 18.95 7.94 2.79
N ALA A 138 17.65 7.65 2.72
CA ALA A 138 16.94 6.96 3.79
C ALA A 138 17.47 5.53 4.01
N VAL A 139 17.73 4.79 2.94
CA VAL A 139 18.36 3.45 2.97
C VAL A 139 19.76 3.54 3.59
N GLY A 140 20.62 4.44 3.11
CA GLY A 140 21.99 4.57 3.59
C GLY A 140 22.11 4.96 5.07
N VAL A 141 21.16 5.73 5.59
CA VAL A 141 21.12 6.11 7.02
C VAL A 141 20.55 5.00 7.89
N SER A 142 19.45 4.38 7.46
CA SER A 142 18.66 3.47 8.32
C SER A 142 19.12 2.02 8.21
N HIS A 143 19.58 1.60 7.02
CA HIS A 143 19.94 0.23 6.69
C HIS A 143 21.22 0.15 5.83
N PRO A 144 22.41 0.47 6.40
CA PRO A 144 23.67 0.45 5.66
C PRO A 144 24.02 -0.91 5.04
N SER A 145 23.53 -2.02 5.60
CA SER A 145 23.70 -3.36 5.03
C SER A 145 22.94 -3.55 3.72
N ILE A 146 21.79 -2.89 3.55
CA ILE A 146 21.01 -2.89 2.30
C ILE A 146 21.64 -1.93 1.29
N ASP A 147 22.04 -0.73 1.73
CA ASP A 147 22.81 0.23 0.91
C ASP A 147 24.02 -0.46 0.26
N GLY A 148 24.74 -1.27 1.05
CA GLY A 148 25.90 -2.04 0.62
C GLY A 148 25.64 -3.17 -0.40
N LYS A 149 24.39 -3.46 -0.73
CA LYS A 149 23.98 -4.51 -1.69
C LYS A 149 23.39 -3.96 -2.99
N VAL A 150 23.07 -2.68 -3.03
CA VAL A 150 22.42 -2.03 -4.17
C VAL A 150 23.42 -1.14 -4.89
N CYS A 151 23.42 -1.19 -6.23
CA CYS A 151 24.37 -0.47 -7.06
C CYS A 151 25.82 -0.75 -6.66
N VAL A 152 26.15 -2.00 -6.36
CA VAL A 152 27.53 -2.37 -6.00
C VAL A 152 28.38 -2.40 -7.27
N THR A 153 29.29 -1.44 -7.39
CA THR A 153 30.25 -1.40 -8.52
C THR A 153 31.10 -2.65 -8.55
N LYS A 154 31.50 -3.05 -9.76
CA LYS A 154 32.20 -4.30 -10.02
C LYS A 154 33.65 -4.04 -10.41
N SER A 155 34.53 -5.00 -10.12
CA SER A 155 35.93 -4.92 -10.56
C SER A 155 36.02 -4.99 -12.09
N GLY A 156 37.08 -4.38 -12.63
CA GLY A 156 37.48 -4.56 -14.03
C GLY A 156 37.88 -6.01 -14.33
N THR A 157 38.01 -6.31 -15.63
CA THR A 157 38.21 -7.69 -16.12
C THR A 157 39.57 -8.29 -15.73
N ASN A 158 40.64 -7.50 -15.72
CA ASN A 158 42.01 -8.02 -15.54
C ASN A 158 42.63 -7.70 -14.17
N ASN A 159 41.93 -6.95 -13.31
CA ASN A 159 42.43 -6.58 -11.99
C ASN A 159 41.26 -6.52 -11.00
N THR A 160 41.28 -7.43 -10.03
CA THR A 160 40.23 -7.60 -9.00
C THR A 160 40.15 -6.45 -8.01
N SER A 161 41.13 -5.54 -8.00
CA SER A 161 41.19 -4.39 -7.11
C SER A 161 40.83 -3.05 -7.79
N ASN A 162 40.39 -3.09 -9.05
CA ASN A 162 39.97 -1.90 -9.83
C ASN A 162 38.45 -1.84 -9.97
N TYR A 163 37.76 -1.35 -8.95
CA TYR A 163 36.30 -1.19 -8.98
C TYR A 163 35.85 0.01 -9.82
N GLY A 164 34.61 -0.01 -10.29
CA GLY A 164 33.99 1.16 -10.89
C GLY A 164 33.97 2.32 -9.89
N ALA A 165 34.29 3.53 -10.34
CA ALA A 165 34.13 4.75 -9.54
C ALA A 165 32.93 5.54 -10.08
N TYR A 166 31.94 5.83 -9.24
CA TYR A 166 30.78 6.61 -9.66
C TYR A 166 31.17 8.04 -10.05
N ALA A 167 30.68 8.46 -11.20
CA ALA A 167 30.93 9.77 -11.78
C ALA A 167 29.73 10.25 -12.61
N ALA A 168 29.79 11.51 -13.05
CA ALA A 168 28.75 12.14 -13.85
C ALA A 168 28.60 11.55 -15.27
N THR A 169 29.67 10.94 -15.81
CA THR A 169 29.70 10.39 -17.16
C THR A 169 30.60 9.15 -17.19
N THR A 170 30.19 8.12 -17.91
CA THR A 170 31.03 6.96 -18.23
C THR A 170 31.96 7.31 -19.40
N PRO A 171 33.28 7.07 -19.32
CA PRO A 171 34.19 7.35 -20.42
C PRO A 171 33.94 6.38 -21.60
N ALA A 172 34.21 6.85 -22.82
CA ALA A 172 34.08 6.03 -24.03
C ALA A 172 35.10 4.87 -24.06
N SER A 173 36.23 5.02 -23.39
CA SER A 173 37.26 3.98 -23.21
C SER A 173 37.53 3.76 -21.73
N LYS A 174 37.37 2.52 -21.27
CA LYS A 174 37.64 2.11 -19.88
C LYS A 174 39.00 1.40 -19.73
N THR A 175 40.03 1.83 -20.45
CA THR A 175 41.36 1.22 -20.30
C THR A 175 42.00 1.67 -19.00
N SER A 176 42.20 2.98 -18.85
CA SER A 176 42.86 3.62 -17.70
C SER A 176 41.95 4.57 -16.92
N ASP A 177 40.64 4.54 -17.19
CA ASP A 177 39.61 5.29 -16.49
C ASP A 177 38.48 4.33 -16.10
N GLY A 178 38.30 4.14 -14.79
CA GLY A 178 37.30 3.25 -14.22
C GLY A 178 35.99 3.94 -13.87
N ASN A 179 35.77 5.18 -14.29
CA ASN A 179 34.57 5.92 -13.97
C ASN A 179 33.31 5.27 -14.57
N THR A 180 32.17 5.44 -13.91
CA THR A 180 30.88 4.91 -14.34
C THR A 180 29.73 5.80 -13.89
N SER A 181 28.76 6.00 -14.76
CA SER A 181 27.45 6.59 -14.47
C SER A 181 26.33 5.53 -14.42
N LEU A 182 26.69 4.26 -14.63
CA LEU A 182 25.80 3.11 -14.55
C LEU A 182 25.86 2.47 -13.15
N CYS A 183 24.71 2.31 -12.49
CA CYS A 183 24.52 1.54 -11.26
C CYS A 183 25.06 0.12 -11.43
N GLY A 184 25.97 -0.29 -10.55
CA GLY A 184 26.66 -1.58 -10.63
C GLY A 184 27.72 -1.68 -11.73
N GLY A 185 28.14 -0.53 -12.29
CA GLY A 185 29.12 -0.46 -13.38
C GLY A 185 30.50 -1.02 -13.02
N LYS A 186 31.21 -1.50 -14.05
CA LYS A 186 32.57 -2.06 -13.92
C LYS A 186 33.65 -0.99 -13.98
N GLY A 187 34.75 -1.23 -13.27
CA GLY A 187 35.98 -0.45 -13.36
C GLY A 187 36.78 -0.69 -14.64
N GLY A 188 37.91 0.00 -14.75
CA GLY A 188 38.78 -0.04 -15.93
C GLY A 188 39.53 -1.37 -16.08
N SER A 189 39.89 -1.70 -17.32
CA SER A 189 40.54 -2.97 -17.69
C SER A 189 42.00 -3.06 -17.25
N SER A 190 42.71 -1.94 -17.03
CA SER A 190 44.10 -1.96 -16.55
C SER A 190 44.33 -1.10 -15.29
N SER A 191 43.83 0.14 -15.26
CA SER A 191 44.01 1.06 -14.12
C SER A 191 42.89 2.10 -14.04
N GLY A 192 42.90 2.95 -13.01
CA GLY A 192 42.00 4.10 -12.89
C GLY A 192 40.62 3.82 -12.28
N GLY A 193 40.43 2.64 -11.68
CA GLY A 193 39.28 2.32 -10.84
C GLY A 193 39.46 2.71 -9.38
N GLY A 194 38.39 2.62 -8.60
CA GLY A 194 38.43 2.75 -7.15
C GLY A 194 39.04 1.51 -6.47
N SER A 195 39.67 1.72 -5.31
CA SER A 195 40.29 0.64 -4.52
C SER A 195 39.27 -0.26 -3.81
N SER A 196 38.01 0.16 -3.72
CA SER A 196 36.91 -0.58 -3.13
C SER A 196 35.62 -0.38 -3.92
N ALA A 197 34.69 -1.33 -3.81
CA ALA A 197 33.36 -1.17 -4.37
C ALA A 197 32.64 0.03 -3.75
N GLN A 198 32.03 0.84 -4.59
CA GLN A 198 31.05 1.85 -4.25
C GLN A 198 29.62 1.31 -4.38
N VAL A 199 28.68 1.92 -3.67
CA VAL A 199 27.33 1.40 -3.44
C VAL A 199 26.25 2.48 -3.69
N LEU A 200 24.98 2.22 -3.35
CA LEU A 200 23.84 3.10 -3.68
C LEU A 200 24.02 4.55 -3.24
N LYS A 201 24.46 4.82 -2.00
CA LYS A 201 24.72 6.20 -1.54
C LYS A 201 25.79 6.93 -2.37
N ASP A 202 26.79 6.19 -2.89
CA ASP A 202 27.86 6.76 -3.69
C ASP A 202 27.36 7.04 -5.12
N PHE A 203 26.51 6.15 -5.65
CA PHE A 203 25.81 6.35 -6.92
C PHE A 203 24.98 7.63 -6.90
N VAL A 204 24.11 7.81 -5.90
CA VAL A 204 23.28 9.02 -5.85
C VAL A 204 24.12 10.29 -5.62
N LYS A 205 25.19 10.20 -4.83
CA LYS A 205 26.06 11.34 -4.54
C LYS A 205 26.89 11.78 -5.75
N SER A 206 27.49 10.85 -6.46
CA SER A 206 28.52 11.12 -7.48
C SER A 206 27.99 11.04 -8.91
N THR A 207 26.89 10.32 -9.13
CA THR A 207 26.31 10.10 -10.46
C THR A 207 25.00 10.84 -10.66
N LEU A 208 24.09 10.83 -9.68
CA LEU A 208 22.77 11.45 -9.87
C LEU A 208 22.79 12.98 -9.77
N LEU A 209 23.72 13.55 -8.97
CA LEU A 209 24.01 14.98 -8.79
C LEU A 209 22.80 15.89 -8.44
N GLY A 210 22.98 16.81 -7.51
CA GLY A 210 21.92 17.80 -7.19
C GLY A 210 20.61 17.14 -6.79
N ASP A 211 19.54 17.39 -7.56
CA ASP A 211 18.22 16.80 -7.37
C ASP A 211 18.03 15.44 -8.07
N GLY A 212 19.10 14.83 -8.57
CA GLY A 212 19.05 13.52 -9.20
C GLY A 212 18.62 13.51 -10.67
N SER A 213 18.42 14.67 -11.29
CA SER A 213 18.05 14.80 -12.70
C SER A 213 19.16 14.36 -13.67
N LYS A 214 20.42 14.33 -13.23
CA LYS A 214 21.53 13.82 -14.05
C LYS A 214 21.56 12.30 -13.93
N ASN A 215 21.62 11.59 -15.06
CA ASN A 215 21.76 10.12 -15.12
C ASN A 215 20.60 9.28 -14.54
N TRP A 216 19.46 9.87 -14.16
CA TRP A 216 18.25 9.12 -13.83
C TRP A 216 17.15 9.34 -14.87
N PRO A 217 16.47 8.28 -15.37
CA PRO A 217 16.67 6.85 -15.11
C PRO A 217 17.71 6.18 -16.01
N THR A 218 18.38 6.94 -16.89
CA THR A 218 19.33 6.44 -17.90
C THR A 218 20.71 7.04 -17.68
N SER A 219 21.76 6.22 -17.73
CA SER A 219 23.15 6.64 -17.59
C SER A 219 23.63 7.53 -18.76
N THR A 220 24.76 8.21 -18.60
CA THR A 220 25.39 9.03 -19.65
C THR A 220 26.78 8.51 -20.00
N GLY A 221 27.09 8.45 -21.30
CA GLY A 221 28.42 8.14 -21.82
C GLY A 221 28.62 6.66 -22.13
N GLY A 222 29.86 6.20 -22.15
CA GLY A 222 30.24 4.86 -22.60
C GLY A 222 30.63 4.81 -24.08
N ALA A 223 31.12 3.64 -24.52
CA ALA A 223 31.53 3.41 -25.90
C ALA A 223 30.35 3.39 -26.88
N THR A 224 29.19 2.97 -26.39
CA THR A 224 27.92 2.91 -27.10
C THR A 224 26.91 3.79 -26.40
N THR A 225 25.85 4.16 -27.14
CA THR A 225 24.70 4.83 -26.53
C THR A 225 24.16 3.98 -25.38
N PRO A 226 23.94 4.57 -24.19
CA PRO A 226 23.32 3.88 -23.06
C PRO A 226 21.98 3.25 -23.42
N GLU A 227 21.68 2.10 -22.81
CA GLU A 227 20.36 1.49 -22.93
C GLU A 227 19.34 2.35 -22.18
N THR A 228 18.17 2.58 -22.78
CA THR A 228 17.08 3.31 -22.12
C THR A 228 16.74 2.66 -20.77
N ASN A 229 16.71 3.48 -19.72
CA ASN A 229 16.39 3.11 -18.34
C ASN A 229 17.39 2.12 -17.69
N ASP A 230 18.62 2.02 -18.19
CA ASP A 230 19.64 1.11 -17.66
C ASP A 230 19.88 1.24 -16.14
N ASN A 231 19.87 2.47 -15.59
CA ASN A 231 20.00 2.70 -14.16
C ASN A 231 18.77 2.23 -13.37
N ALA A 232 17.56 2.52 -13.86
CA ALA A 232 16.34 2.02 -13.22
C ALA A 232 16.28 0.48 -13.24
N LYS A 233 16.71 -0.14 -14.36
CA LYS A 233 16.78 -1.60 -14.51
C LYS A 233 17.80 -2.22 -13.56
N ALA A 234 18.98 -1.60 -13.42
CA ALA A 234 20.01 -2.06 -12.51
C ALA A 234 19.55 -1.96 -11.04
N VAL A 235 18.97 -0.83 -10.63
CA VAL A 235 18.41 -0.66 -9.28
C VAL A 235 17.30 -1.69 -9.03
N ALA A 236 16.34 -1.84 -9.94
CA ALA A 236 15.26 -2.82 -9.80
C ALA A 236 15.78 -4.25 -9.64
N GLY A 237 16.79 -4.62 -10.44
CA GLY A 237 17.44 -5.93 -10.37
C GLY A 237 18.07 -6.19 -9.01
N ASP A 238 18.82 -5.21 -8.49
CA ASP A 238 19.47 -5.34 -7.17
C ASP A 238 18.44 -5.39 -6.03
N LEU A 239 17.37 -4.58 -6.08
CA LEU A 239 16.30 -4.60 -5.06
C LEU A 239 15.54 -5.93 -5.04
N VAL A 240 15.24 -6.49 -6.22
CA VAL A 240 14.55 -7.79 -6.32
C VAL A 240 15.46 -8.97 -5.93
N ALA A 241 16.79 -8.80 -5.98
CA ALA A 241 17.75 -9.80 -5.55
C ALA A 241 17.96 -9.85 -4.02
N LEU A 242 17.43 -8.87 -3.26
CA LEU A 242 17.47 -8.88 -1.80
C LEU A 242 16.69 -10.06 -1.20
N ASN A 243 16.99 -10.40 0.05
CA ASN A 243 16.21 -11.41 0.78
C ASN A 243 14.82 -10.87 1.18
N SER A 244 13.94 -11.74 1.68
CA SER A 244 12.55 -11.38 2.00
C SER A 244 12.43 -10.24 3.01
N ASP A 245 13.21 -10.28 4.10
CA ASP A 245 13.16 -9.26 5.15
C ASP A 245 13.67 -7.91 4.64
N GLU A 246 14.74 -7.93 3.85
CA GLU A 246 15.31 -6.74 3.21
C GLU A 246 14.34 -6.11 2.20
N LYS A 247 13.60 -6.93 1.44
CA LYS A 247 12.54 -6.47 0.55
C LYS A 247 11.43 -5.76 1.29
N THR A 248 10.97 -6.31 2.41
CA THR A 248 9.95 -5.68 3.28
C THR A 248 10.42 -4.33 3.82
N ILE A 249 11.70 -4.23 4.22
CA ILE A 249 12.29 -2.97 4.65
C ILE A 249 12.29 -1.94 3.52
N VAL A 250 12.79 -2.33 2.35
CA VAL A 250 12.83 -1.46 1.16
C VAL A 250 11.43 -1.02 0.74
N ALA A 251 10.46 -1.93 0.74
CA ALA A 251 9.09 -1.64 0.33
C ALA A 251 8.45 -0.54 1.18
N GLY A 252 8.61 -0.61 2.50
CA GLY A 252 8.09 0.47 3.34
C GLY A 252 8.92 1.76 3.28
N LEU A 253 10.21 1.70 2.99
CA LEU A 253 10.98 2.92 2.68
C LEU A 253 10.47 3.57 1.39
N LEU A 254 10.19 2.81 0.33
CA LEU A 254 9.60 3.30 -0.91
C LEU A 254 8.22 3.93 -0.66
N ALA A 255 7.36 3.24 0.10
CA ALA A 255 6.07 3.78 0.49
C ALA A 255 6.21 5.07 1.31
N LYS A 256 7.18 5.15 2.22
CA LYS A 256 7.44 6.34 3.04
C LYS A 256 8.00 7.53 2.25
N THR A 257 8.97 7.30 1.37
CA THR A 257 9.74 8.38 0.75
C THR A 257 9.25 8.78 -0.64
N ILE A 258 8.62 7.86 -1.37
CA ILE A 258 8.26 8.08 -2.78
C ILE A 258 6.74 8.07 -2.96
N GLU A 259 6.08 6.98 -2.57
CA GLU A 259 4.69 6.75 -2.98
C GLU A 259 3.65 7.39 -2.05
N GLY A 260 4.04 7.67 -0.80
CA GLY A 260 3.14 8.05 0.27
C GLY A 260 2.34 6.85 0.76
N GLY A 261 2.75 6.28 1.88
CA GLY A 261 2.04 5.17 2.52
C GLY A 261 0.76 5.65 3.18
N GLU A 262 -0.37 5.08 2.77
CA GLU A 262 -1.66 5.26 3.43
C GLU A 262 -1.93 4.07 4.34
N VAL A 263 -2.21 4.37 5.61
CA VAL A 263 -2.57 3.35 6.59
C VAL A 263 -3.96 3.66 7.12
N VAL A 264 -4.85 2.68 7.04
CA VAL A 264 -6.25 2.80 7.46
C VAL A 264 -6.52 1.84 8.59
N GLU A 265 -7.10 2.37 9.66
CA GLU A 265 -7.67 1.56 10.73
C GLU A 265 -9.19 1.43 10.56
N ILE A 266 -9.72 0.20 10.63
CA ILE A 266 -11.15 -0.11 10.48
C ILE A 266 -11.59 -0.97 11.66
N ARG A 267 -12.04 -0.32 12.74
CA ARG A 267 -12.55 -1.03 13.94
C ARG A 267 -13.98 -1.50 13.78
N ALA A 268 -14.79 -0.73 13.08
CA ALA A 268 -16.18 -1.05 12.79
C ALA A 268 -16.65 -0.39 11.50
N VAL A 269 -17.74 -0.90 10.96
CA VAL A 269 -18.54 -0.25 9.92
C VAL A 269 -19.96 -0.07 10.44
N SER A 270 -20.64 1.01 10.06
CA SER A 270 -22.05 1.21 10.34
C SER A 270 -22.88 1.21 9.07
N SER A 271 -24.10 0.72 9.18
CA SER A 271 -25.15 0.86 8.17
C SER A 271 -26.26 1.74 8.75
N THR A 272 -26.54 2.86 8.10
CA THR A 272 -27.70 3.71 8.40
C THR A 272 -28.73 3.49 7.30
N SER A 273 -29.89 2.92 7.62
CA SER A 273 -31.00 2.77 6.69
C SER A 273 -31.98 3.93 6.83
N VAL A 274 -32.51 4.39 5.70
CA VAL A 274 -33.61 5.36 5.66
C VAL A 274 -34.64 4.81 4.68
N MET A 275 -35.85 4.52 5.18
CA MET A 275 -36.95 3.97 4.40
C MET A 275 -38.21 4.83 4.55
N VAL A 276 -38.97 4.95 3.47
CA VAL A 276 -40.28 5.58 3.46
C VAL A 276 -41.28 4.54 3.03
N ASN A 277 -42.19 4.19 3.94
CA ASN A 277 -43.20 3.17 3.77
C ASN A 277 -44.58 3.80 3.63
N ALA A 278 -45.36 3.30 2.68
CA ALA A 278 -46.77 3.60 2.53
C ALA A 278 -47.55 2.31 2.76
N CYS A 279 -48.39 2.31 3.80
CA CYS A 279 -49.21 1.17 4.20
C CYS A 279 -50.69 1.46 3.99
N TYR A 280 -51.46 0.42 3.71
CA TYR A 280 -52.91 0.49 3.61
C TYR A 280 -53.58 -0.69 4.32
N ASP A 281 -54.48 -0.37 5.24
CA ASP A 281 -55.31 -1.29 6.00
C ASP A 281 -56.48 -1.77 5.11
N LEU A 282 -56.52 -3.06 4.82
CA LEU A 282 -57.59 -3.72 4.07
C LEU A 282 -58.73 -4.03 5.03
N LEU A 283 -59.69 -3.11 5.14
CA LEU A 283 -60.87 -3.26 6.00
C LEU A 283 -61.73 -4.44 5.53
N SER A 284 -61.89 -5.45 6.39
CA SER A 284 -62.78 -6.60 6.16
C SER A 284 -63.79 -6.69 7.31
N GLU A 285 -65.08 -6.65 6.98
CA GLU A 285 -66.15 -6.74 7.98
C GLU A 285 -66.25 -8.16 8.55
N GLY A 286 -66.22 -8.30 9.89
CA GLY A 286 -66.53 -9.54 10.59
C GLY A 286 -65.37 -10.34 11.17
N LEU A 287 -64.11 -9.91 11.01
CA LEU A 287 -62.94 -10.48 11.66
C LEU A 287 -62.33 -9.47 12.64
N GLY A 288 -61.97 -9.91 13.86
CA GLY A 288 -61.27 -9.07 14.85
C GLY A 288 -59.81 -8.76 14.50
N VAL A 289 -59.42 -8.90 13.24
CA VAL A 289 -58.08 -8.68 12.68
C VAL A 289 -58.20 -7.90 11.38
N VAL A 290 -57.34 -6.88 11.19
CA VAL A 290 -57.32 -6.05 9.98
C VAL A 290 -56.04 -6.37 9.19
N PRO A 291 -56.13 -7.04 8.04
CA PRO A 291 -54.98 -7.22 7.17
C PRO A 291 -54.52 -5.86 6.62
N TYR A 292 -53.23 -5.70 6.39
CA TYR A 292 -52.69 -4.47 5.82
C TYR A 292 -51.52 -4.82 4.88
N ALA A 293 -51.23 -3.93 3.93
CA ALA A 293 -50.13 -4.09 2.98
C ALA A 293 -49.28 -2.82 2.96
N CYS A 294 -47.96 -2.97 2.89
CA CYS A 294 -47.02 -1.85 2.83
C CYS A 294 -46.13 -1.95 1.59
N VAL A 295 -45.79 -0.79 1.04
CA VAL A 295 -44.75 -0.65 0.02
C VAL A 295 -43.75 0.40 0.50
N GLY A 296 -42.47 0.03 0.47
CA GLY A 296 -41.37 0.85 0.99
C GLY A 296 -40.37 1.21 -0.09
N LEU A 297 -39.81 2.42 0.00
CA LEU A 297 -38.68 2.89 -0.78
C LEU A 297 -37.60 3.33 0.19
N GLY A 298 -36.35 2.89 0.02
CA GLY A 298 -35.30 3.29 0.94
C GLY A 298 -33.90 3.05 0.43
N GLY A 299 -32.92 3.51 1.20
CA GLY A 299 -31.50 3.33 0.93
C GLY A 299 -30.72 3.09 2.22
N ASN A 300 -29.62 2.37 2.09
CA ASN A 300 -28.68 2.12 3.18
C ASN A 300 -27.37 2.86 2.89
N PHE A 301 -26.84 3.55 3.90
CA PHE A 301 -25.57 4.23 3.86
C PHE A 301 -24.57 3.48 4.72
N VAL A 302 -23.46 3.03 4.12
CA VAL A 302 -22.39 2.33 4.84
C VAL A 302 -21.23 3.29 5.11
N GLY A 303 -20.77 3.36 6.36
CA GLY A 303 -19.63 4.18 6.77
C GLY A 303 -18.65 3.42 7.66
N VAL A 304 -17.39 3.85 7.70
CA VAL A 304 -16.41 3.33 8.66
C VAL A 304 -16.56 4.13 9.97
N VAL A 305 -16.70 3.43 11.09
CA VAL A 305 -16.85 4.01 12.43
C VAL A 305 -15.64 3.63 13.28
N ASP A 306 -15.12 4.58 14.05
CA ASP A 306 -13.88 4.42 14.83
C ASP A 306 -12.68 4.01 13.97
N GLY A 307 -12.58 4.61 12.78
CA GLY A 307 -11.41 4.49 11.92
C GLY A 307 -10.47 5.67 12.10
N ILE A 308 -9.17 5.39 12.02
CA ILE A 308 -8.13 6.42 11.94
C ILE A 308 -7.44 6.26 10.59
N HIS A 309 -7.31 7.37 9.87
CA HIS A 309 -6.57 7.43 8.63
C HIS A 309 -5.24 8.13 8.92
N TYR A 310 -4.13 7.43 8.68
CA TYR A 310 -2.78 7.99 8.78
C TYR A 310 -2.18 8.16 7.39
N THR A 311 -1.85 9.40 7.03
CA THR A 311 -1.06 9.71 5.83
C THR A 311 0.39 9.98 6.22
N ASN A 312 1.34 9.47 5.42
CA ASN A 312 2.78 9.75 5.55
C ASN A 312 3.45 9.33 6.88
N HIS A 313 2.95 8.30 7.56
CA HIS A 313 3.49 7.88 8.86
C HIS A 313 4.25 6.54 8.90
N LEU A 314 4.48 5.88 7.76
CA LEU A 314 5.47 4.78 7.67
C LEU A 314 6.88 5.27 7.95
#